data_AF-I3TDF7-F1
#
_entry.id   AF-I3TDF7-F1
#
_cell.length_a   1.000
_cell.length_b   1.000
_cell.length_c   1.000
_cell.angle_alpha   90.00
_cell.angle_beta   90.00
_cell.angle_gamma   90.00
#
_symmetry.space_group_name_H-M   'P 1'
#
loop_
_entity.id
_entity.type
_entity.pdbx_description
1 polymer ?
#
loop_
_entity_poly.entity_id
_entity_poly.type
_entity_poly.pdbx_seq_one_letter_code
_entity_poly.pdbx_strand_id
1 'polypeptide(L)'
;MPTKHYPSARLVARLPDAQKLIAISAKLTITPKDFESIAEKMDENKIETWITELVKRGHGSPLEHSIYVFEVVCSRVCSHQLVRHRHASFSQLSQRYSDKYLRSLVSRAREVTGLTGDDVGEVEVIDRLLEMGLDFDTLLDVVGEAFIVPPKVVELKNRVFLERLLESVRDYYEVLKSGVIYEDARFLLPQAVKTRVIVSMNARELLEVFIPLRTCSRAQWEIRWVAWAVREELVKVDPLIFKFSGPRCVLMENRARSSPCSLEDFAGKKCSFTIERCPELVPRDKIQECLFYSVSEFQRYTRTS
;
A
#
# COMPACT_ATOMS: atom_id res chain seq x y z
N MET A 1 13.52 9.54 5.08
CA MET A 1 13.00 8.83 3.88
C MET A 1 12.64 7.45 4.36
N PRO A 2 11.47 6.88 4.00
CA PRO A 2 11.09 5.58 4.52
C PRO A 2 12.21 4.56 4.29
N THR A 3 12.61 3.88 5.37
CA THR A 3 13.60 2.79 5.38
C THR A 3 13.40 1.87 4.18
N LYS A 4 14.48 1.66 3.41
CA LYS A 4 14.45 0.95 2.11
C LYS A 4 13.80 -0.42 2.17
N HIS A 5 13.82 -1.10 3.32
CA HIS A 5 13.29 -2.45 3.53
C HIS A 5 11.78 -2.52 3.86
N TYR A 6 11.08 -1.39 3.92
CA TYR A 6 9.62 -1.32 4.08
C TYR A 6 8.91 -0.98 2.75
N PRO A 7 7.62 -1.32 2.61
CA PRO A 7 6.85 -0.90 1.44
C PRO A 7 6.67 0.63 1.40
N SER A 8 6.31 1.15 0.24
CA SER A 8 5.94 2.54 0.04
C SER A 8 4.71 2.66 -0.87
N ALA A 9 3.93 3.73 -0.68
CA ALA A 9 2.86 4.12 -1.56
C ALA A 9 2.84 5.64 -1.67
N ARG A 10 2.80 6.16 -2.89
CA ARG A 10 2.83 7.60 -3.18
C ARG A 10 1.81 7.93 -4.25
N LEU A 11 1.03 8.99 -4.07
CA LEU A 11 0.16 9.49 -5.13
C LEU A 11 1.01 10.08 -6.27
N VAL A 12 0.77 9.61 -7.49
CA VAL A 12 1.46 10.05 -8.71
C VAL A 12 0.58 11.01 -9.51
N ALA A 13 -0.71 10.71 -9.62
CA ALA A 13 -1.67 11.52 -10.36
C ALA A 13 -3.09 11.32 -9.82
N ARG A 14 -3.95 12.30 -10.07
CA ARG A 14 -5.40 12.21 -9.86
C ARG A 14 -6.14 13.01 -10.91
N LEU A 15 -7.42 12.71 -11.11
CA LEU A 15 -8.30 13.58 -11.89
C LEU A 15 -8.51 14.91 -11.16
N PRO A 16 -8.18 16.06 -11.79
CA PRO A 16 -8.53 17.38 -11.24
C PRO A 16 -10.05 17.53 -11.09
N ASP A 17 -10.49 18.29 -10.08
CA ASP A 17 -11.91 18.61 -9.83
C ASP A 17 -12.85 17.40 -9.68
N ALA A 18 -12.32 16.23 -9.34
CA ALA A 18 -13.09 14.99 -9.19
C ALA A 18 -14.30 15.16 -8.25
N GLN A 19 -14.15 15.92 -7.15
CA GLN A 19 -15.23 16.22 -6.22
C GLN A 19 -16.44 16.89 -6.89
N LYS A 20 -16.18 17.89 -7.75
CA LYS A 20 -17.22 18.61 -8.49
C LYS A 20 -17.90 17.68 -9.50
N LEU A 21 -17.11 16.89 -10.24
CA LEU A 21 -17.63 15.91 -11.19
C LEU A 21 -18.52 14.87 -10.51
N ILE A 22 -18.08 14.31 -9.38
CA ILE A 22 -18.87 13.36 -8.58
C ILE A 22 -20.20 13.98 -8.13
N ALA A 23 -20.18 15.22 -7.61
CA ALA A 23 -21.38 15.91 -7.13
C ALA A 23 -22.37 16.19 -8.27
N ILE A 24 -21.89 16.62 -9.44
CA ILE A 24 -22.72 16.85 -10.62
C ILE A 24 -23.31 15.52 -11.12
N SER A 25 -22.50 14.47 -11.27
CA SER A 25 -22.95 13.14 -11.68
C SER A 25 -24.04 12.60 -10.74
N ALA A 26 -23.91 12.81 -9.43
CA ALA A 26 -24.96 12.45 -8.48
C ALA A 26 -26.24 13.28 -8.70
N LYS A 27 -26.13 14.60 -8.82
CA LYS A 27 -27.28 15.50 -9.00
C LYS A 27 -28.04 15.21 -10.29
N LEU A 28 -27.33 14.90 -11.38
CA LEU A 28 -27.89 14.59 -12.70
C LEU A 28 -28.90 13.44 -12.65
N THR A 29 -28.73 12.47 -11.75
CA THR A 29 -29.66 11.33 -11.64
C THR A 29 -31.07 11.69 -11.16
N ILE A 30 -31.27 12.91 -10.64
CA ILE A 30 -32.54 13.36 -10.04
C ILE A 30 -33.05 14.69 -10.60
N THR A 31 -32.46 15.20 -11.68
CA THR A 31 -32.87 16.46 -12.28
C THR A 31 -32.81 16.38 -13.81
N PRO A 32 -33.73 17.02 -14.54
CA PRO A 32 -33.71 17.04 -16.00
C PRO A 32 -32.73 18.07 -16.59
N LYS A 33 -32.00 18.81 -15.75
CA LYS A 33 -31.02 19.83 -16.19
C LYS A 33 -29.78 19.15 -16.76
N ASP A 34 -29.16 19.80 -17.74
CA ASP A 34 -27.88 19.38 -18.32
C ASP A 34 -26.69 19.60 -17.36
N PHE A 35 -25.53 19.10 -17.77
CA PHE A 35 -24.30 19.15 -16.99
C PHE A 35 -23.89 20.60 -16.70
N GLU A 36 -23.87 21.45 -17.72
CA GLU A 36 -23.44 22.85 -17.66
C GLU A 36 -24.31 23.65 -16.67
N SER A 37 -25.63 23.54 -16.78
CA SER A 37 -26.59 24.23 -15.91
C SER A 37 -26.43 23.85 -14.43
N ILE A 38 -26.02 22.61 -14.16
CA ILE A 38 -25.73 22.14 -12.80
C ILE A 38 -24.36 22.63 -12.36
N ALA A 39 -23.35 22.52 -13.22
CA ALA A 39 -21.96 22.88 -12.95
C ALA A 39 -21.79 24.36 -12.60
N GLU A 40 -22.56 25.25 -13.23
CA GLU A 40 -22.61 26.69 -12.92
C GLU A 40 -23.11 26.98 -11.50
N LYS A 41 -24.04 26.15 -11.00
CA LYS A 41 -24.68 26.33 -9.70
C LYS A 41 -24.05 25.46 -8.60
N MET A 42 -23.02 24.69 -8.92
CA MET A 42 -22.34 23.75 -8.04
C MET A 42 -21.18 24.44 -7.31
N ASP A 43 -21.52 25.11 -6.21
CA ASP A 43 -20.56 25.70 -5.26
C ASP A 43 -20.01 24.66 -4.26
N GLU A 44 -18.98 25.04 -3.51
CA GLU A 44 -18.27 24.17 -2.56
C GLU A 44 -19.20 23.56 -1.50
N ASN A 45 -20.15 24.34 -0.97
CA ASN A 45 -21.11 23.86 0.05
C ASN A 45 -22.03 22.76 -0.51
N LYS A 46 -22.50 22.93 -1.75
CA LYS A 46 -23.29 21.89 -2.43
C LYS A 46 -22.46 20.67 -2.74
N ILE A 47 -21.20 20.83 -3.16
CA ILE A 47 -20.28 19.70 -3.39
C ILE A 47 -20.12 18.89 -2.10
N GLU A 48 -19.81 19.53 -0.98
CA GLU A 48 -19.67 18.85 0.31
C GLU A 48 -20.97 18.13 0.72
N THR A 49 -22.12 18.78 0.53
CA THR A 49 -23.42 18.17 0.83
C THR A 49 -23.66 16.91 0.01
N TRP A 50 -23.43 16.98 -1.31
CA TRP A 50 -23.62 15.84 -2.21
C TRP A 50 -22.65 14.70 -1.87
N ILE A 51 -21.36 14.98 -1.73
CA ILE A 51 -20.36 13.95 -1.39
C ILE A 51 -20.69 13.30 -0.05
N THR A 52 -21.03 14.08 0.97
CA THR A 52 -21.37 13.56 2.30
C THR A 52 -22.57 12.63 2.24
N GLU A 53 -23.62 12.99 1.49
CA GLU A 53 -24.80 12.14 1.31
C GLU A 53 -24.50 10.85 0.54
N LEU A 54 -23.63 10.89 -0.48
CA LEU A 54 -23.19 9.68 -1.19
C LEU A 54 -22.47 8.70 -0.26
N VAL A 55 -21.53 9.19 0.55
CA VAL A 55 -20.76 8.37 1.50
C VAL A 55 -21.69 7.76 2.55
N LYS A 56 -22.58 8.56 3.15
CA LYS A 56 -23.54 8.11 4.17
C LYS A 56 -24.47 7.02 3.66
N ARG A 57 -25.02 7.22 2.45
CA ARG A 57 -26.00 6.29 1.86
C ARG A 57 -25.34 5.06 1.23
N GLY A 58 -24.02 5.06 1.06
CA GLY A 58 -23.32 4.04 0.27
C GLY A 58 -23.74 4.07 -1.21
N HIS A 59 -24.10 5.23 -1.73
CA HIS A 59 -24.39 5.40 -3.16
C HIS A 59 -23.06 5.57 -3.91
N GLY A 60 -22.38 4.45 -4.16
CA GLY A 60 -21.01 4.46 -4.66
C GLY A 60 -20.82 4.78 -6.14
N SER A 61 -21.86 4.66 -6.99
CA SER A 61 -21.67 4.79 -8.45
C SER A 61 -21.16 6.16 -8.90
N PRO A 62 -21.57 7.32 -8.35
CA PRO A 62 -21.00 8.60 -8.78
C PRO A 62 -19.52 8.73 -8.40
N LEU A 63 -19.04 8.03 -7.36
CA LEU A 63 -17.63 8.00 -6.96
C LEU A 63 -16.72 7.31 -7.99
N GLU A 64 -17.28 6.62 -8.98
CA GLU A 64 -16.49 6.02 -10.06
C GLU A 64 -15.98 7.05 -11.07
N HIS A 65 -16.56 8.26 -11.10
CA HIS A 65 -16.12 9.36 -11.97
C HIS A 65 -14.88 10.09 -11.44
N SER A 66 -13.97 9.36 -10.80
CA SER A 66 -12.67 9.85 -10.35
C SER A 66 -11.60 8.79 -10.62
N ILE A 67 -10.35 9.20 -10.69
CA ILE A 67 -9.22 8.27 -10.79
C ILE A 67 -8.06 8.78 -9.95
N TYR A 68 -7.43 7.87 -9.23
CA TYR A 68 -6.24 8.08 -8.41
C TYR A 68 -5.20 7.07 -8.82
N VAL A 69 -3.97 7.54 -9.03
CA VAL A 69 -2.85 6.74 -9.50
C VAL A 69 -1.75 6.77 -8.47
N PHE A 70 -1.32 5.60 -8.03
CA PHE A 70 -0.27 5.44 -7.04
C PHE A 70 0.93 4.69 -7.61
N GLU A 71 2.13 5.09 -7.19
CA GLU A 71 3.30 4.26 -7.25
C GLU A 71 3.41 3.51 -5.93
N VAL A 72 3.44 2.18 -5.99
CA VAL A 72 3.60 1.29 -4.85
C VAL A 72 4.87 0.48 -5.03
N VAL A 73 5.75 0.50 -4.02
CA VAL A 73 6.87 -0.44 -3.90
C VAL A 73 6.54 -1.40 -2.77
N CYS A 74 6.51 -2.70 -3.06
CA CYS A 74 6.17 -3.75 -2.10
C CYS A 74 6.82 -5.07 -2.50
N SER A 75 6.61 -6.14 -1.75
CA SER A 75 7.06 -7.50 -2.06
C SER A 75 6.18 -8.14 -3.14
N ARG A 76 6.67 -9.22 -3.75
CA ARG A 76 5.84 -10.07 -4.61
C ARG A 76 4.63 -10.65 -3.85
N VAL A 77 4.79 -11.07 -2.59
CA VAL A 77 3.66 -11.51 -1.73
C VAL A 77 2.56 -10.44 -1.66
N CYS A 78 2.93 -9.20 -1.34
CA CYS A 78 1.98 -8.11 -1.20
C CYS A 78 1.33 -7.78 -2.55
N SER A 79 2.10 -7.72 -3.62
CA SER A 79 1.56 -7.47 -4.96
C SER A 79 0.51 -8.52 -5.37
N HIS A 80 0.68 -9.78 -4.97
CA HIS A 80 -0.27 -10.86 -5.25
C HIS A 80 -1.59 -10.72 -4.47
N GLN A 81 -1.60 -10.00 -3.36
CA GLN A 81 -2.82 -9.58 -2.66
C GLN A 81 -3.44 -8.34 -3.29
N LEU A 82 -2.61 -7.38 -3.73
CA LEU A 82 -3.01 -6.12 -4.33
C LEU A 82 -3.77 -6.33 -5.66
N VAL A 83 -3.27 -7.19 -6.55
CA VAL A 83 -3.89 -7.47 -7.86
C VAL A 83 -5.23 -8.22 -7.77
N ARG A 84 -5.66 -8.63 -6.57
CA ARG A 84 -7.00 -9.20 -6.34
C ARG A 84 -8.11 -8.14 -6.36
N HIS A 85 -7.73 -6.86 -6.31
CA HIS A 85 -8.63 -5.73 -6.49
C HIS A 85 -8.82 -5.50 -7.99
N ARG A 86 -9.92 -6.04 -8.53
CA ARG A 86 -10.15 -6.13 -9.98
C ARG A 86 -10.71 -4.85 -10.62
N HIS A 87 -11.24 -3.93 -9.81
CA HIS A 87 -11.64 -2.60 -10.28
C HIS A 87 -10.46 -1.62 -10.17
N ALA A 88 -9.34 -2.03 -10.76
CA ALA A 88 -8.10 -1.29 -10.77
C ALA A 88 -7.30 -1.65 -12.03
N SER A 89 -6.39 -0.75 -12.42
CA SER A 89 -5.43 -0.99 -13.51
C SER A 89 -4.02 -1.10 -12.92
N PHE A 90 -3.22 -2.05 -13.42
CA PHE A 90 -1.89 -2.33 -12.89
C PHE A 90 -0.82 -2.34 -13.98
N SER A 91 0.31 -1.69 -13.71
CA SER A 91 1.56 -1.86 -14.46
C SER A 91 2.67 -2.21 -13.49
N GLN A 92 3.24 -3.41 -13.61
CA GLN A 92 4.16 -3.98 -12.63
C GLN A 92 5.53 -4.27 -13.24
N LEU A 93 6.59 -4.04 -12.45
CA LEU A 93 7.95 -4.40 -12.82
C LEU A 93 8.05 -5.91 -13.11
N SER A 94 8.40 -6.24 -14.35
CA SER A 94 8.53 -7.61 -14.83
C SER A 94 9.89 -8.20 -14.48
N GLN A 95 9.89 -9.36 -13.84
CA GLN A 95 11.10 -10.17 -13.61
C GLN A 95 11.53 -10.96 -14.85
N ARG A 96 10.76 -10.95 -15.95
CA ARG A 96 11.18 -11.57 -17.23
C ARG A 96 12.25 -10.74 -17.94
N TYR A 97 12.24 -9.43 -17.71
CA TYR A 97 13.07 -8.47 -18.44
C TYR A 97 14.03 -7.69 -17.53
N SER A 98 13.90 -7.83 -16.21
CA SER A 98 14.61 -6.95 -15.28
C SER A 98 14.83 -7.57 -13.91
N ASP A 99 16.04 -7.41 -13.40
CA ASP A 99 16.51 -7.73 -12.06
C ASP A 99 17.03 -6.47 -11.33
N LYS A 100 16.53 -5.28 -11.70
CA LYS A 100 17.06 -3.97 -11.25
C LYS A 100 17.26 -3.86 -9.74
N TYR A 101 16.31 -4.35 -8.94
CA TYR A 101 16.43 -4.34 -7.48
C TYR A 101 17.57 -5.24 -6.98
N LEU A 102 17.78 -6.40 -7.61
CA LEU A 102 18.91 -7.29 -7.30
C LEU A 102 20.23 -6.61 -7.67
N ARG A 103 20.30 -5.91 -8.81
CA ARG A 103 21.48 -5.13 -9.19
C ARG A 103 21.77 -4.00 -8.20
N SER A 104 20.76 -3.33 -7.67
CA SER A 104 20.93 -2.33 -6.61
C SER A 104 21.51 -2.96 -5.34
N LEU A 105 21.04 -4.16 -4.96
CA LEU A 105 21.62 -4.92 -3.85
C LEU A 105 23.07 -5.27 -4.11
N VAL A 106 23.42 -5.79 -5.30
CA VAL A 106 24.80 -6.12 -5.65
C VAL A 106 25.68 -4.87 -5.64
N SER A 107 25.21 -3.74 -6.18
CA SER A 107 25.91 -2.46 -6.14
C SER A 107 26.23 -2.06 -4.70
N ARG A 108 25.24 -2.17 -3.79
CA ARG A 108 25.45 -1.87 -2.38
C ARG A 108 26.40 -2.88 -1.71
N ALA A 109 26.33 -4.16 -2.08
CA ALA A 109 27.25 -5.18 -1.61
C ALA A 109 28.70 -4.91 -2.05
N ARG A 110 28.93 -4.38 -3.26
CA ARG A 110 30.27 -3.98 -3.73
C ARG A 110 30.84 -2.84 -2.89
N GLU A 111 30.01 -1.86 -2.55
CA GLU A 111 30.43 -0.75 -1.66
C GLU A 111 30.86 -1.27 -0.29
N VAL A 112 30.14 -2.25 0.27
CA VAL A 112 30.44 -2.83 1.59
C VAL A 112 31.67 -3.75 1.54
N THR A 113 31.82 -4.55 0.48
CA THR A 113 32.94 -5.51 0.34
C THR A 113 34.23 -4.86 -0.15
N GLY A 114 34.16 -3.67 -0.77
CA GLY A 114 35.27 -3.02 -1.46
C GLY A 114 35.58 -3.60 -2.84
N LEU A 115 34.78 -4.56 -3.33
CA LEU A 115 34.93 -5.20 -4.64
C LEU A 115 34.32 -4.33 -5.76
N THR A 116 34.98 -3.24 -6.09
CA THR A 116 34.48 -2.22 -7.03
C THR A 116 34.83 -2.46 -8.50
N GLY A 117 35.67 -3.46 -8.81
CA GLY A 117 36.05 -3.78 -10.19
C GLY A 117 34.94 -4.50 -10.96
N ASP A 118 34.74 -4.11 -12.23
CA ASP A 118 33.77 -4.73 -13.15
C ASP A 118 34.10 -6.20 -13.48
N ASP A 119 35.36 -6.61 -13.27
CA ASP A 119 35.83 -7.97 -13.52
C ASP A 119 35.34 -9.00 -12.46
N VAL A 120 34.89 -8.52 -11.30
CA VAL A 120 34.37 -9.36 -10.22
C VAL A 120 32.92 -9.69 -10.52
N GLY A 121 32.55 -10.97 -10.60
CA GLY A 121 31.16 -11.39 -10.87
C GLY A 121 30.22 -11.17 -9.68
N GLU A 122 28.91 -11.10 -9.93
CA GLU A 122 27.91 -10.89 -8.87
C GLU A 122 27.94 -11.99 -7.80
N VAL A 123 28.17 -13.25 -8.18
CA VAL A 123 28.29 -14.39 -7.26
C VAL A 123 29.44 -14.19 -6.28
N GLU A 124 30.61 -13.77 -6.77
CA GLU A 124 31.80 -13.55 -5.95
C GLU A 124 31.60 -12.41 -4.93
N VAL A 125 30.91 -11.34 -5.34
CA VAL A 125 30.54 -10.24 -4.44
C VAL A 125 29.64 -10.74 -3.29
N ILE A 126 28.63 -11.56 -3.60
CA ILE A 126 27.72 -12.08 -2.57
C ILE A 126 28.40 -13.12 -1.67
N ASP A 127 29.24 -14.00 -2.22
CA ASP A 127 30.02 -14.97 -1.43
C ASP A 127 30.93 -14.23 -0.45
N ARG A 128 31.66 -13.20 -0.91
CA ARG A 128 32.48 -12.36 -0.02
C ARG A 128 31.66 -11.68 1.06
N LEU A 129 30.48 -11.15 0.71
CA LEU A 129 29.59 -10.48 1.67
C LEU A 129 29.15 -11.43 2.80
N LEU A 130 28.82 -12.68 2.46
CA LEU A 130 28.43 -13.72 3.41
C LEU A 130 29.59 -14.13 4.33
N GLU A 131 30.82 -14.14 3.84
CA GLU A 131 32.02 -14.48 4.62
C GLU A 131 32.46 -13.39 5.61
N MET A 132 32.12 -12.13 5.36
CA MET A 132 32.61 -10.98 6.16
C MET A 132 32.05 -10.91 7.58
N GLY A 133 31.00 -11.68 7.92
CA GLY A 133 30.41 -11.66 9.26
C GLY A 133 29.85 -10.28 9.67
N LEU A 134 29.31 -9.53 8.70
CA LEU A 134 28.79 -8.16 8.87
C LEU A 134 27.77 -8.07 10.01
N ASP A 135 27.64 -6.94 10.70
CA ASP A 135 26.57 -6.74 11.68
C ASP A 135 25.16 -6.73 11.04
N PHE A 136 24.11 -6.88 11.86
CA PHE A 136 22.73 -6.98 11.37
C PHE A 136 22.27 -5.74 10.60
N ASP A 137 22.65 -4.54 11.06
CA ASP A 137 22.14 -3.29 10.49
C ASP A 137 22.78 -3.04 9.12
N THR A 138 24.07 -3.34 8.96
CA THR A 138 24.74 -3.34 7.65
C THR A 138 24.12 -4.37 6.70
N LEU A 139 23.86 -5.60 7.18
CA LEU A 139 23.24 -6.65 6.37
C LEU A 139 21.81 -6.26 5.91
N LEU A 140 21.04 -5.66 6.82
CA LEU A 140 19.68 -5.17 6.54
C LEU A 140 19.69 -4.03 5.51
N ASP A 141 20.68 -3.15 5.52
CA ASP A 141 20.81 -2.08 4.52
C ASP A 141 21.05 -2.67 3.12
N VAL A 142 21.94 -3.65 2.97
CA VAL A 142 22.20 -4.33 1.68
C VAL A 142 20.98 -5.10 1.20
N VAL A 143 20.44 -6.01 2.04
CA VAL A 143 19.26 -6.82 1.70
C VAL A 143 18.04 -5.94 1.42
N GLY A 144 17.94 -4.85 2.17
CA GLY A 144 16.90 -3.85 2.06
C GLY A 144 16.88 -3.10 0.73
N GLU A 145 17.88 -3.24 -0.15
CA GLU A 145 17.80 -2.74 -1.52
C GLU A 145 16.81 -3.56 -2.36
N ALA A 146 16.84 -4.89 -2.22
CA ALA A 146 16.08 -5.80 -3.08
C ALA A 146 14.85 -6.44 -2.45
N PHE A 147 14.75 -6.45 -1.12
CA PHE A 147 13.71 -7.21 -0.41
C PHE A 147 12.91 -6.33 0.54
N ILE A 148 11.64 -6.70 0.75
CA ILE A 148 10.86 -6.21 1.88
C ILE A 148 11.11 -7.15 3.06
N VAL A 149 11.49 -6.58 4.20
CA VAL A 149 11.82 -7.36 5.40
C VAL A 149 10.71 -7.19 6.44
N PRO A 150 10.11 -8.27 6.94
CA PRO A 150 9.05 -8.18 7.94
C PRO A 150 9.50 -7.48 9.23
N PRO A 151 8.66 -6.64 9.86
CA PRO A 151 9.02 -5.89 11.07
C PRO A 151 9.52 -6.77 12.21
N LYS A 152 8.93 -7.97 12.37
CA LYS A 152 9.33 -8.91 13.42
C LYS A 152 10.72 -9.50 13.19
N VAL A 153 11.15 -9.64 11.93
CA VAL A 153 12.52 -10.06 11.59
C VAL A 153 13.51 -8.98 12.03
N VAL A 154 13.19 -7.70 11.79
CA VAL A 154 14.00 -6.55 12.22
C VAL A 154 14.05 -6.44 13.74
N GLU A 155 12.89 -6.56 14.42
CA GLU A 155 12.80 -6.52 15.89
C GLU A 155 13.66 -7.59 16.56
N LEU A 156 13.64 -8.81 16.01
CA LEU A 156 14.42 -9.94 16.52
C LEU A 156 15.89 -9.92 16.08
N LYS A 157 16.30 -8.96 15.24
CA LYS A 157 17.62 -8.93 14.58
C LYS A 157 17.98 -10.29 13.96
N ASN A 158 17.02 -10.94 13.30
CA ASN A 158 17.21 -12.30 12.79
C ASN A 158 18.07 -12.30 11.53
N ARG A 159 19.38 -12.50 11.72
CA ARG A 159 20.39 -12.54 10.66
C ARG A 159 20.19 -13.68 9.68
N VAL A 160 19.84 -14.87 10.17
CA VAL A 160 19.65 -16.07 9.35
C VAL A 160 18.62 -15.78 8.25
N PHE A 161 17.55 -15.05 8.58
CA PHE A 161 16.56 -14.64 7.59
C PHE A 161 17.17 -13.80 6.45
N LEU A 162 18.04 -12.83 6.78
CA LEU A 162 18.68 -11.96 5.79
C LEU A 162 19.75 -12.71 4.97
N GLU A 163 20.51 -13.59 5.60
CA GLU A 163 21.52 -14.44 4.94
C GLU A 163 20.85 -15.37 3.90
N ARG A 164 19.71 -16.00 4.24
CA ARG A 164 18.95 -16.81 3.26
C ARG A 164 18.41 -16.02 2.08
N LEU A 165 18.11 -14.72 2.27
CA LEU A 165 17.74 -13.86 1.14
C LEU A 165 18.95 -13.61 0.22
N LEU A 166 20.15 -13.38 0.77
CA LEU A 166 21.36 -13.22 -0.03
C LEU A 166 21.75 -14.48 -0.77
N GLU A 167 21.70 -15.64 -0.12
CA GLU A 167 21.94 -16.94 -0.76
C GLU A 167 21.02 -17.14 -1.99
N SER A 168 19.74 -16.75 -1.89
CA SER A 168 18.84 -16.84 -3.05
C SER A 168 19.25 -15.93 -4.21
N VAL A 169 19.89 -14.78 -3.93
CA VAL A 169 20.44 -13.88 -4.96
C VAL A 169 21.71 -14.48 -5.58
N ARG A 170 22.56 -15.10 -4.75
CA ARG A 170 23.74 -15.84 -5.20
C ARG A 170 23.34 -16.96 -6.17
N ASP A 171 22.40 -17.81 -5.76
CA ASP A 171 21.92 -18.93 -6.58
C ASP A 171 21.26 -18.45 -7.88
N TYR A 172 20.51 -17.34 -7.81
CA TYR A 172 19.97 -16.67 -9.00
C TYR A 172 21.08 -16.27 -9.99
N TYR A 173 22.14 -15.58 -9.55
CA TYR A 173 23.22 -15.17 -10.45
C TYR A 173 24.09 -16.35 -10.93
N GLU A 174 24.23 -17.41 -10.14
CA GLU A 174 24.95 -18.63 -10.52
C GLU A 174 24.29 -19.34 -11.71
N VAL A 175 22.95 -19.49 -11.69
CA VAL A 175 22.24 -20.12 -12.81
C VAL A 175 22.20 -19.23 -14.05
N LEU A 176 22.18 -17.90 -13.88
CA LEU A 176 22.31 -16.97 -15.01
C LEU A 176 23.66 -17.10 -15.70
N LYS A 177 24.75 -17.22 -14.95
CA LYS A 177 26.10 -17.46 -15.48
C LYS A 177 26.17 -18.77 -16.28
N SER A 178 25.35 -19.76 -15.91
CA SER A 178 25.22 -21.04 -16.61
C SER A 178 24.33 -20.98 -17.86
N GLY A 179 23.79 -19.81 -18.22
CA GLY A 179 22.97 -19.59 -19.42
C GLY A 179 21.46 -19.69 -19.21
N VAL A 180 20.97 -19.87 -17.99
CA VAL A 180 19.52 -19.81 -17.68
C VAL A 180 19.02 -18.38 -17.88
N ILE A 181 17.86 -18.21 -18.49
CA ILE A 181 17.28 -16.88 -18.72
C ILE A 181 16.58 -16.32 -17.48
N TYR A 182 16.41 -15.00 -17.39
CA TYR A 182 15.75 -14.33 -16.25
C TYR A 182 14.36 -14.89 -15.91
N GLU A 183 13.58 -15.28 -16.93
CA GLU A 183 12.24 -15.84 -16.79
C GLU A 183 12.22 -17.16 -15.98
N ASP A 184 13.28 -17.95 -16.07
CA ASP A 184 13.38 -19.25 -15.38
C ASP A 184 14.19 -19.11 -14.08
N ALA A 185 15.29 -18.35 -14.10
CA ALA A 185 16.12 -18.11 -12.92
C ALA A 185 15.34 -17.49 -11.75
N ARG A 186 14.35 -16.63 -12.04
CA ARG A 186 13.51 -15.99 -11.01
C ARG A 186 12.72 -16.98 -10.14
N PHE A 187 12.59 -18.25 -10.54
CA PHE A 187 11.92 -19.28 -9.72
C PHE A 187 12.68 -19.54 -8.41
N LEU A 188 13.97 -19.20 -8.34
CA LEU A 188 14.78 -19.27 -7.13
C LEU A 188 14.55 -18.08 -6.18
N LEU A 189 13.95 -16.99 -6.67
CA LEU A 189 13.79 -15.77 -5.87
C LEU A 189 12.62 -15.92 -4.87
N PRO A 190 12.83 -15.54 -3.60
CA PRO A 190 11.79 -15.62 -2.60
C PRO A 190 10.72 -14.56 -2.84
N GLN A 191 9.51 -14.81 -2.33
CA GLN A 191 8.37 -13.91 -2.50
C GLN A 191 8.55 -12.53 -1.83
N ALA A 192 9.56 -12.39 -0.97
CA ALA A 192 9.95 -11.11 -0.34
C ALA A 192 10.57 -10.12 -1.33
N VAL A 193 10.97 -10.56 -2.52
CA VAL A 193 11.61 -9.70 -3.53
C VAL A 193 10.72 -8.52 -3.88
N LYS A 194 11.32 -7.33 -3.92
CA LYS A 194 10.63 -6.09 -4.23
C LYS A 194 10.13 -6.07 -5.66
N THR A 195 9.01 -5.39 -5.81
CA THR A 195 8.40 -5.03 -7.07
C THR A 195 7.88 -3.60 -6.96
N ARG A 196 7.90 -2.91 -8.10
CA ARG A 196 7.22 -1.63 -8.27
C ARG A 196 5.94 -1.84 -9.06
N VAL A 197 4.85 -1.21 -8.63
CA VAL A 197 3.53 -1.30 -9.26
C VAL A 197 2.97 0.11 -9.40
N ILE A 198 2.60 0.51 -10.61
CA ILE A 198 1.65 1.61 -10.81
C ILE A 198 0.27 1.01 -10.69
N VAL A 199 -0.57 1.58 -9.82
CA VAL A 199 -1.95 1.16 -9.63
C VAL A 199 -2.89 2.35 -9.78
N SER A 200 -3.95 2.18 -10.57
CA SER A 200 -5.01 3.17 -10.73
C SER A 200 -6.33 2.63 -10.18
N MET A 201 -7.01 3.41 -9.34
CA MET A 201 -8.32 3.07 -8.76
C MET A 201 -9.22 4.31 -8.75
N ASN A 202 -10.53 4.12 -8.90
CA ASN A 202 -11.51 5.17 -8.67
C ASN A 202 -11.86 5.32 -7.17
N ALA A 203 -12.57 6.39 -6.78
CA ALA A 203 -12.90 6.61 -5.37
C ALA A 203 -13.81 5.51 -4.81
N ARG A 204 -14.67 4.89 -5.61
CA ARG A 204 -15.53 3.79 -5.16
C ARG A 204 -14.71 2.58 -4.73
N GLU A 205 -13.79 2.10 -5.57
CA GLU A 205 -12.90 0.97 -5.23
C GLU A 205 -12.08 1.32 -3.98
N LEU A 206 -11.54 2.52 -3.89
CA LEU A 206 -10.73 2.95 -2.73
C LEU A 206 -11.55 2.99 -1.44
N LEU A 207 -12.70 3.67 -1.45
CA LEU A 207 -13.52 3.95 -0.27
C LEU A 207 -14.32 2.74 0.20
N GLU A 208 -14.89 1.96 -0.72
CA GLU A 208 -15.83 0.89 -0.39
C GLU A 208 -15.19 -0.49 -0.33
N VAL A 209 -14.03 -0.69 -0.97
CA VAL A 209 -13.43 -2.02 -1.16
C VAL A 209 -11.99 -2.07 -0.64
N PHE A 210 -11.05 -1.37 -1.27
CA PHE A 210 -9.61 -1.47 -0.97
C PHE A 210 -9.27 -1.05 0.46
N ILE A 211 -9.57 0.19 0.86
CA ILE A 211 -9.26 0.69 2.21
C ILE A 211 -9.99 -0.16 3.27
N PRO A 212 -11.31 -0.44 3.17
CA PRO A 212 -12.02 -1.27 4.15
C PRO A 212 -11.48 -2.70 4.28
N LEU A 213 -11.01 -3.29 3.17
CA LEU A 213 -10.44 -4.63 3.17
C LEU A 213 -9.04 -4.67 3.76
N ARG A 214 -8.22 -3.67 3.47
CA ARG A 214 -6.78 -3.75 3.68
C ARG A 214 -6.27 -2.99 4.89
N THR A 215 -6.97 -1.97 5.38
CA THR A 215 -6.64 -1.33 6.68
C THR A 215 -7.07 -2.14 7.90
N CYS A 216 -7.79 -3.25 7.70
CA CYS A 216 -8.22 -4.14 8.79
C CYS A 216 -7.03 -4.84 9.46
N SER A 217 -7.08 -4.99 10.79
CA SER A 217 -6.09 -5.74 11.58
C SER A 217 -5.96 -7.23 11.18
N ARG A 218 -6.95 -7.79 10.47
CA ARG A 218 -6.92 -9.14 9.90
C ARG A 218 -6.14 -9.24 8.59
N ALA A 219 -5.90 -8.12 7.89
CA ALA A 219 -5.09 -8.13 6.68
C ALA A 219 -3.62 -8.44 7.02
N GLN A 220 -2.86 -8.95 6.05
CA GLN A 220 -1.43 -9.14 6.25
C GLN A 220 -0.74 -7.76 6.41
N TRP A 221 0.27 -7.67 7.27
CA TRP A 221 0.85 -6.39 7.73
C TRP A 221 1.31 -5.48 6.59
N GLU A 222 1.87 -6.03 5.52
CA GLU A 222 2.47 -5.26 4.42
C GLU A 222 1.39 -4.61 3.55
N ILE A 223 0.38 -5.35 3.10
CA ILE A 223 -0.75 -4.76 2.36
C ILE A 223 -1.55 -3.81 3.26
N ARG A 224 -1.60 -4.07 4.57
CA ARG A 224 -2.18 -3.14 5.53
C ARG A 224 -1.42 -1.83 5.60
N TRP A 225 -0.09 -1.88 5.66
CA TRP A 225 0.76 -0.70 5.59
C TRP A 225 0.50 0.08 4.30
N VAL A 226 0.47 -0.60 3.15
CA VAL A 226 0.22 0.04 1.83
C VAL A 226 -1.15 0.73 1.82
N ALA A 227 -2.19 0.07 2.34
CA ALA A 227 -3.53 0.65 2.37
C ALA A 227 -3.65 1.87 3.30
N TRP A 228 -2.97 1.85 4.44
CA TRP A 228 -2.87 3.02 5.31
C TRP A 228 -2.14 4.17 4.64
N ALA A 229 -0.99 3.91 3.99
CA ALA A 229 -0.27 4.93 3.25
C ALA A 229 -1.09 5.52 2.09
N VAL A 230 -1.81 4.67 1.33
CA VAL A 230 -2.76 5.12 0.30
C VAL A 230 -3.85 6.00 0.89
N ARG A 231 -4.44 5.62 2.03
CA ARG A 231 -5.45 6.44 2.72
C ARG A 231 -4.88 7.81 3.10
N GLU A 232 -3.70 7.87 3.70
CA GLU A 232 -3.10 9.14 4.12
C GLU A 232 -2.85 10.08 2.95
N GLU A 233 -2.39 9.56 1.81
CA GLU A 233 -2.24 10.35 0.58
C GLU A 233 -3.59 10.89 0.08
N LEU A 234 -4.65 10.07 0.15
CA LEU A 234 -6.00 10.44 -0.28
C LEU A 234 -6.64 11.49 0.63
N VAL A 235 -6.48 11.37 1.95
CA VAL A 235 -7.02 12.33 2.93
C VAL A 235 -6.37 13.71 2.75
N LYS A 236 -5.08 13.76 2.39
CA LYS A 236 -4.39 15.02 2.10
C LYS A 236 -4.96 15.74 0.87
N VAL A 237 -5.32 15.01 -0.19
CA VAL A 237 -5.70 15.62 -1.47
C VAL A 237 -7.22 15.77 -1.67
N ASP A 238 -8.02 14.86 -1.11
CA ASP A 238 -9.48 14.84 -1.21
C ASP A 238 -10.16 14.45 0.13
N PRO A 239 -9.99 15.27 1.19
CA PRO A 239 -10.50 14.94 2.52
C PRO A 239 -12.03 14.79 2.55
N LEU A 240 -12.78 15.51 1.71
CA LEU A 240 -14.25 15.39 1.67
C LEU A 240 -14.72 13.97 1.32
N ILE A 241 -13.97 13.27 0.47
CA ILE A 241 -14.28 11.89 0.05
C ILE A 241 -13.72 10.90 1.08
N PHE A 242 -12.48 11.10 1.55
CA PHE A 242 -11.74 10.06 2.26
C PHE A 242 -11.60 10.24 3.78
N LYS A 243 -12.02 11.37 4.38
CA LYS A 243 -11.93 11.58 5.85
C LYS A 243 -12.67 10.50 6.66
N PHE A 244 -13.74 9.95 6.08
CA PHE A 244 -14.56 8.90 6.67
C PHE A 244 -14.13 7.47 6.29
N SER A 245 -13.06 7.34 5.50
CA SER A 245 -12.53 6.04 5.08
C SER A 245 -11.77 5.35 6.21
N GLY A 246 -11.83 4.03 6.22
CA GLY A 246 -11.17 3.19 7.22
C GLY A 246 -11.55 1.72 7.06
N PRO A 247 -11.24 0.86 8.03
CA PRO A 247 -11.60 -0.55 8.00
C PRO A 247 -13.12 -0.75 7.90
N ARG A 248 -13.56 -1.96 7.53
CA ARG A 248 -15.00 -2.31 7.41
C ARG A 248 -15.86 -1.89 8.60
N CYS A 249 -15.34 -1.94 9.83
CA CYS A 249 -16.08 -1.47 11.01
C CYS A 249 -16.43 0.02 10.91
N VAL A 250 -15.49 0.87 10.48
CA VAL A 250 -15.69 2.31 10.29
C VAL A 250 -16.65 2.58 9.14
N LEU A 251 -16.48 1.89 8.01
CA LEU A 251 -17.38 2.02 6.86
C LEU A 251 -18.83 1.67 7.23
N MET A 252 -19.05 0.52 7.86
CA MET A 252 -20.39 0.08 8.26
C MET A 252 -21.01 0.99 9.31
N GLU A 253 -20.23 1.38 10.30
CA GLU A 253 -20.69 2.28 11.35
C GLU A 253 -21.12 3.63 10.79
N ASN A 254 -20.36 4.19 9.83
CA ASN A 254 -20.70 5.45 9.17
C ASN A 254 -21.95 5.36 8.27
N ARG A 255 -22.32 4.18 7.80
CA ARG A 255 -23.58 3.94 7.06
C ARG A 255 -24.79 3.76 7.99
N ALA A 256 -24.57 3.34 9.23
CA ALA A 256 -25.64 3.10 10.20
C ALA A 256 -26.06 4.36 10.98
N ARG A 257 -25.19 5.37 11.06
CA ARG A 257 -25.42 6.60 11.85
C ARG A 257 -25.96 7.76 11.03
N SER A 258 -26.60 8.72 11.71
CA SER A 258 -27.15 9.94 11.10
C SER A 258 -26.08 10.89 10.57
N SER A 259 -24.97 11.02 11.30
CA SER A 259 -23.84 11.89 10.94
C SER A 259 -22.54 11.07 10.93
N PRO A 260 -21.82 10.99 9.79
CA PRO A 260 -20.60 10.20 9.69
C PRO A 260 -19.50 10.79 10.57
N CYS A 261 -18.61 9.93 11.04
CA CYS A 261 -17.50 10.30 11.90
C CYS A 261 -16.17 9.91 11.26
N SER A 262 -15.17 10.78 11.42
CA SER A 262 -13.84 10.55 10.87
C SER A 262 -13.17 9.37 11.56
N LEU A 263 -12.20 8.76 10.89
CA LEU A 263 -11.38 7.73 11.51
C LEU A 263 -10.66 8.26 12.76
N GLU A 264 -10.18 9.49 12.69
CA GLU A 264 -9.40 10.15 13.73
C GLU A 264 -10.26 10.37 14.97
N ASP A 265 -11.54 10.69 14.80
CA ASP A 265 -12.50 10.80 15.89
C ASP A 265 -12.85 9.43 16.50
N PHE A 266 -12.96 8.37 15.69
CA PHE A 266 -13.04 7.01 16.23
C PHE A 266 -11.77 6.68 17.02
N ALA A 267 -10.59 6.76 16.41
CA ALA A 267 -9.31 6.44 17.06
C ALA A 267 -9.07 7.26 18.34
N GLY A 268 -9.49 8.53 18.35
CA GLY A 268 -9.42 9.44 19.49
C GLY A 268 -10.55 9.29 20.52
N LYS A 269 -11.42 8.28 20.40
CA LYS A 269 -12.56 8.01 21.29
C LYS A 269 -13.59 9.15 21.40
N LYS A 270 -13.66 10.03 20.39
CA LYS A 270 -14.70 11.05 20.24
C LYS A 270 -15.99 10.47 19.65
N CYS A 271 -15.87 9.35 18.95
CA CYS A 271 -17.00 8.55 18.45
C CYS A 271 -16.94 7.13 18.99
N SER A 272 -18.10 6.58 19.34
CA SER A 272 -18.29 5.17 19.72
C SER A 272 -18.88 4.37 18.57
N PHE A 273 -18.78 3.04 18.63
CA PHE A 273 -19.43 2.12 17.69
C PHE A 273 -20.81 1.72 18.19
N THR A 274 -21.80 1.72 17.29
CA THR A 274 -23.19 1.33 17.54
C THR A 274 -23.55 -0.02 16.89
N ILE A 275 -22.79 -0.48 15.88
CA ILE A 275 -22.93 -1.84 15.35
C ILE A 275 -22.64 -2.90 16.43
N GLU A 276 -23.37 -4.01 16.44
CA GLU A 276 -23.17 -5.09 17.44
C GLU A 276 -21.82 -5.80 17.29
N ARG A 277 -21.35 -5.92 16.05
CA ARG A 277 -20.06 -6.51 15.69
C ARG A 277 -19.63 -6.01 14.33
N CYS A 278 -18.33 -6.08 14.05
CA CYS A 278 -17.82 -5.84 12.69
C CYS A 278 -17.92 -7.11 11.81
N PRO A 279 -17.70 -7.01 10.49
CA PRO A 279 -17.71 -8.17 9.58
C PRO A 279 -16.70 -9.27 9.93
N GLU A 280 -15.62 -8.93 10.64
CA GLU A 280 -14.60 -9.88 11.11
C GLU A 280 -14.97 -10.53 12.45
N LEU A 281 -16.24 -10.44 12.83
CA LEU A 281 -16.82 -11.02 14.03
C LEU A 281 -16.27 -10.43 15.34
N VAL A 282 -15.62 -9.25 15.30
CA VAL A 282 -15.17 -8.54 16.50
C VAL A 282 -16.39 -7.90 17.18
N PRO A 283 -16.68 -8.22 18.45
CA PRO A 283 -17.83 -7.67 19.16
C PRO A 283 -17.64 -6.17 19.44
N ARG A 284 -18.75 -5.42 19.55
CA ARG A 284 -18.78 -3.95 19.69
C ARG A 284 -17.75 -3.39 20.66
N ASP A 285 -17.68 -3.96 21.86
CA ASP A 285 -16.80 -3.54 22.96
C ASP A 285 -15.31 -3.68 22.63
N LYS A 286 -14.96 -4.51 21.63
CA LYS A 286 -13.58 -4.76 21.17
C LYS A 286 -13.23 -4.06 19.85
N ILE A 287 -14.20 -3.51 19.12
CA ILE A 287 -13.94 -2.85 17.82
C ILE A 287 -12.97 -1.67 18.01
N GLN A 288 -13.20 -0.86 19.04
CA GLN A 288 -12.40 0.32 19.34
C GLN A 288 -10.92 -0.01 19.58
N GLU A 289 -10.65 -1.02 20.40
CA GLU A 289 -9.30 -1.52 20.70
C GLU A 289 -8.62 -2.08 19.44
N CYS A 290 -9.37 -2.87 18.67
CA CYS A 290 -8.88 -3.45 17.41
C CYS A 290 -8.52 -2.39 16.37
N LEU A 291 -9.32 -1.32 16.25
CA LEU A 291 -9.04 -0.19 15.38
C LEU A 291 -7.77 0.54 15.82
N PHE A 292 -7.66 0.85 17.12
CA PHE A 292 -6.50 1.53 17.68
C PHE A 292 -5.21 0.74 17.43
N TYR A 293 -5.25 -0.58 17.62
CA TYR A 293 -4.13 -1.46 17.28
C TYR A 293 -3.69 -1.28 15.81
N SER A 294 -4.62 -1.38 14.85
CA SER A 294 -4.32 -1.25 13.42
C SER A 294 -3.68 0.10 13.07
N VAL A 295 -4.23 1.20 13.61
CA VAL A 295 -3.70 2.56 13.37
C VAL A 295 -2.32 2.73 14.01
N SER A 296 -2.16 2.28 15.26
CA SER A 296 -0.90 2.41 16.00
C SER A 296 0.24 1.59 15.38
N GLU A 297 -0.08 0.45 14.78
CA GLU A 297 0.90 -0.39 14.09
C GLU A 297 1.47 0.33 12.86
N PHE A 298 0.61 0.95 12.04
CA PHE A 298 1.05 1.77 10.92
C PHE A 298 1.91 2.96 11.36
N GLN A 299 1.49 3.67 12.40
CA GLN A 299 2.26 4.80 12.97
C GLN A 299 3.62 4.37 13.52
N ARG A 300 3.71 3.17 14.11
CA ARG A 300 4.98 2.61 14.57
C ARG A 300 5.92 2.42 13.39
N TYR A 301 5.44 1.79 12.33
CA TYR A 301 6.24 1.54 11.13
C TYR A 301 6.69 2.84 10.48
N THR A 302 5.83 3.84 10.31
CA THR A 302 6.21 5.13 9.71
C THR A 302 7.16 5.98 10.55
N ARG A 303 7.22 5.77 11.88
CA ARG A 303 8.21 6.44 12.76
C ARG A 303 9.56 5.73 12.79
N THR A 304 9.58 4.42 12.58
CA THR A 304 10.80 3.62 12.45
C THR A 304 11.36 3.60 11.03
N SER A 305 10.59 4.11 10.05
CA SER A 305 10.94 4.26 8.65
C SER A 305 11.51 5.63 8.33
#